data_AF-A0A537DTW9-F1
#
_entry.id   AF-A0A537DTW9-F1
#
_cell.length_a   1.000
_cell.length_b   1.000
_cell.length_c   1.000
_cell.angle_alpha   90.00
_cell.angle_beta   90.00
_cell.angle_gamma   90.00
#
_symmetry.space_group_name_H-M   'P 1'
#
loop_
_entity.id
_entity.type
_entity.pdbx_description
1 polymer ?
#
loop_
_entity_poly.entity_id
_entity_poly.type
_entity_poly.pdbx_seq_one_letter_code
_entity_poly.pdbx_strand_id
1 'polypeptide(L)'
;METQLESALRALNGKELMANGDLEWTVCNHIQILLCSFLDEWKIFESFGEDERIRDTLKIAAPALDRIRAWTGLERVRSTLLVHNQRDKEGNPVNTWDVFNSNKIPTAYAETVLLARLAVLAIRQTRRRHYSEFHLAAQRLTQYHVTIKPQGIRTSQEAESAFQATRNKMNELVRRVSTRPRIRVLNGHVSRRRLESSTKR
;
A
#
# COMPACT_ATOMS: atom_id res chain seq x y z
N MET A 1 -6.85 2.81 -24.05
CA MET A 1 -6.66 2.89 -22.59
C MET A 1 -5.68 1.81 -22.17
N GLU A 2 -4.57 2.26 -21.61
CA GLU A 2 -3.53 1.43 -21.00
C GLU A 2 -3.95 1.10 -19.56
N THR A 3 -3.64 -0.11 -19.09
CA THR A 3 -3.93 -0.53 -17.71
C THR A 3 -2.86 -0.01 -16.75
N GLN A 4 -3.20 0.16 -15.47
CA GLN A 4 -2.22 0.52 -14.44
C GLN A 4 -1.08 -0.52 -14.33
N LEU A 5 -1.37 -1.80 -14.58
CA LEU A 5 -0.36 -2.87 -14.65
C LEU A 5 0.64 -2.63 -15.80
N GLU A 6 0.18 -2.24 -16.98
CA GLU A 6 1.05 -1.90 -18.11
C GLU A 6 1.94 -0.68 -17.79
N SER A 7 1.38 0.34 -17.13
CA SER A 7 2.12 1.52 -16.70
C SER A 7 3.19 1.20 -15.64
N ALA A 8 2.85 0.38 -14.65
CA ALA A 8 3.80 -0.07 -13.63
C ALA A 8 4.93 -0.93 -14.24
N LEU A 9 4.59 -1.84 -15.16
CA LEU A 9 5.58 -2.63 -15.92
C LEU A 9 6.49 -1.74 -16.78
N ARG A 10 5.96 -0.66 -17.36
CA ARG A 10 6.77 0.29 -18.14
C ARG A 10 7.76 1.02 -17.25
N ALA A 11 7.35 1.46 -16.06
CA ALA A 11 8.24 2.11 -15.11
C ALA A 11 9.47 1.23 -14.82
N LEU A 12 9.26 -0.08 -14.63
CA LEU A 12 10.32 -1.04 -14.37
C LEU A 12 11.30 -1.29 -15.54
N ASN A 13 10.92 -1.01 -16.78
CA ASN A 13 11.78 -1.25 -17.95
C ASN A 13 12.78 -0.12 -18.23
N GLY A 14 12.79 0.96 -17.43
CA GLY A 14 13.79 2.03 -17.55
C GLY A 14 15.17 1.55 -17.11
N LYS A 15 16.18 1.63 -17.99
CA LYS A 15 17.57 1.20 -17.69
C LYS A 15 18.19 1.86 -16.45
N GLU A 16 17.75 3.08 -16.11
CA GLU A 16 18.19 3.80 -14.90
C GLU A 16 17.49 3.35 -13.62
N LEU A 17 16.31 2.73 -13.71
CA LEU A 17 15.51 2.31 -12.56
C LEU A 17 16.01 1.01 -11.92
N MET A 18 16.58 0.10 -12.71
CA MET A 18 17.11 -1.19 -12.24
C MET A 18 18.35 -1.02 -11.33
N ALA A 19 18.90 0.19 -11.22
CA ALA A 19 19.97 0.53 -10.29
C ALA A 19 19.47 1.07 -8.94
N ASN A 20 18.17 1.37 -8.81
CA ASN A 20 17.57 1.92 -7.60
C ASN A 20 16.66 0.88 -6.91
N GLY A 21 17.23 0.19 -5.92
CA GLY A 21 16.54 -0.86 -5.17
C GLY A 21 15.27 -0.41 -4.44
N ASP A 22 15.22 0.84 -3.95
CA ASP A 22 14.04 1.38 -3.27
C ASP A 22 12.86 1.57 -4.24
N LEU A 23 13.18 1.99 -5.46
CA LEU A 23 12.20 2.19 -6.50
C LEU A 23 11.72 0.86 -7.08
N GLU A 24 12.63 -0.10 -7.28
CA GLU A 24 12.28 -1.49 -7.63
C GLU A 24 11.31 -2.07 -6.58
N TRP A 25 11.66 -1.97 -5.30
CA TRP A 25 10.84 -2.43 -4.19
C TRP A 25 9.44 -1.77 -4.19
N THR A 26 9.40 -0.45 -4.34
CA THR A 26 8.15 0.31 -4.34
C THR A 26 7.23 -0.09 -5.50
N VAL A 27 7.79 -0.22 -6.70
CA VAL A 27 7.00 -0.58 -7.89
C VAL A 27 6.57 -2.05 -7.85
N CYS A 28 7.42 -2.97 -7.34
CA CYS A 28 7.03 -4.36 -7.12
C CYS A 28 5.85 -4.48 -6.14
N ASN A 29 5.90 -3.75 -5.03
CA ASN A 29 4.79 -3.71 -4.08
C ASN A 29 3.51 -3.16 -4.72
N HIS A 30 3.62 -2.10 -5.52
CA HIS A 30 2.47 -1.58 -6.27
C HIS A 30 1.90 -2.62 -7.24
N ILE A 31 2.75 -3.35 -7.96
CA ILE A 31 2.31 -4.44 -8.85
C ILE A 31 1.56 -5.53 -8.08
N GLN A 32 2.00 -5.91 -6.88
CA GLN A 32 1.30 -6.91 -6.07
C GLN A 32 -0.11 -6.44 -5.68
N ILE A 33 -0.29 -5.16 -5.36
CA ILE A 33 -1.62 -4.56 -5.13
C ILE A 33 -2.49 -4.69 -6.37
N LEU A 34 -1.95 -4.29 -7.53
CA LEU A 34 -2.67 -4.33 -8.80
C LEU A 34 -3.03 -5.78 -9.21
N LEU A 35 -2.17 -6.76 -8.92
CA LEU A 35 -2.45 -8.17 -9.16
C LEU A 35 -3.62 -8.66 -8.31
N CYS A 36 -3.67 -8.28 -7.03
CA CYS A 36 -4.81 -8.64 -6.18
C CYS A 36 -6.10 -7.97 -6.67
N SER A 37 -6.06 -6.69 -7.02
CA SER A 37 -7.21 -6.00 -7.61
C SER A 37 -7.66 -6.65 -8.92
N PHE A 38 -6.72 -7.06 -9.78
CA PHE A 38 -7.03 -7.82 -10.99
C PHE A 38 -7.75 -9.14 -10.67
N LEU A 39 -7.27 -9.90 -9.68
CA LEU A 39 -7.91 -11.16 -9.27
C LEU A 39 -9.31 -10.95 -8.70
N ASP A 40 -9.52 -9.87 -7.93
CA ASP A 40 -10.82 -9.49 -7.38
C ASP A 40 -11.81 -9.18 -8.52
N GLU A 41 -11.41 -8.36 -9.49
CA GLU A 41 -12.22 -8.07 -10.69
C GLU A 41 -12.44 -9.31 -11.57
N TRP A 42 -11.42 -10.17 -11.70
CA TRP A 42 -11.53 -11.39 -12.49
C TRP A 42 -12.52 -12.38 -11.89
N LYS A 43 -12.62 -12.44 -10.56
CA LYS A 43 -13.64 -13.24 -9.87
C LYS A 43 -15.05 -12.77 -10.20
N ILE A 44 -15.26 -11.46 -10.36
CA ILE A 44 -16.54 -10.91 -10.83
C ILE A 44 -16.77 -11.36 -12.28
N PHE A 45 -15.76 -11.27 -13.14
CA PHE A 45 -15.87 -11.72 -14.53
C PHE A 45 -16.21 -13.22 -14.64
N GLU A 46 -15.63 -14.06 -13.79
CA GLU A 46 -15.93 -15.49 -13.70
C GLU A 46 -17.39 -15.80 -13.32
N SER A 47 -18.03 -14.93 -12.54
CA SER A 47 -19.43 -15.09 -12.16
C SER A 47 -20.40 -15.07 -13.35
N PHE A 48 -19.97 -14.53 -14.50
CA PHE A 48 -20.73 -14.55 -15.74
C PHE A 48 -20.46 -15.78 -16.63
N GLY A 49 -19.80 -16.81 -16.11
CA GLY A 49 -19.40 -18.02 -16.87
C GLY A 49 -20.55 -18.88 -17.43
N GLU A 50 -21.80 -18.57 -17.09
CA GLU A 50 -22.97 -19.15 -17.74
C GLU A 50 -23.06 -18.74 -19.22
N ASP A 51 -22.62 -17.53 -19.59
CA ASP A 51 -22.50 -17.10 -20.98
C ASP A 51 -21.38 -17.88 -21.69
N GLU A 52 -21.69 -18.49 -22.83
CA GLU A 52 -20.75 -19.34 -23.59
C GLU A 52 -19.51 -18.57 -24.08
N ARG A 53 -19.67 -17.31 -24.52
CA ARG A 53 -18.55 -16.48 -25.02
C ARG A 53 -17.61 -16.12 -23.87
N ILE A 54 -18.18 -15.86 -22.69
CA ILE A 54 -17.40 -15.61 -21.46
C ILE A 54 -16.69 -16.89 -21.04
N ARG A 55 -17.40 -18.02 -20.99
CA ARG A 55 -16.84 -19.33 -20.62
C ARG A 55 -15.62 -19.71 -21.46
N ASP A 56 -15.68 -19.50 -22.78
CA ASP A 56 -14.53 -19.76 -23.65
C ASP A 56 -13.37 -18.79 -23.40
N THR A 57 -13.66 -17.55 -23.03
CA THR A 57 -12.64 -16.59 -22.64
C THR A 57 -11.96 -17.00 -21.34
N LEU A 58 -12.72 -17.52 -20.37
CA LEU A 58 -12.18 -18.07 -19.13
C LEU A 58 -11.24 -19.24 -19.41
N LYS A 59 -11.60 -20.17 -20.30
CA LYS A 59 -10.72 -21.28 -20.73
C LYS A 59 -9.42 -20.78 -21.37
N ILE A 60 -9.50 -19.77 -22.24
CA ILE A 60 -8.33 -19.20 -22.93
C ILE A 60 -7.38 -18.53 -21.92
N ALA A 61 -7.94 -17.84 -20.93
CA ALA A 61 -7.15 -17.14 -19.92
C ALA A 61 -6.64 -18.06 -18.80
N ALA A 62 -7.24 -19.26 -18.63
CA ALA A 62 -6.94 -20.19 -17.54
C ALA A 62 -5.43 -20.43 -17.32
N PRO A 63 -4.59 -20.69 -18.36
CA PRO A 63 -3.16 -20.93 -18.13
C PRO A 63 -2.43 -19.76 -17.43
N ALA A 64 -2.84 -18.52 -17.72
CA ALA A 64 -2.28 -17.34 -17.07
C ALA A 64 -2.80 -17.21 -15.62
N LEU A 65 -4.10 -17.43 -15.42
CA LEU A 65 -4.74 -17.33 -14.12
C LEU A 65 -4.27 -18.44 -13.16
N ASP A 66 -4.10 -19.66 -13.64
CA ASP A 66 -3.62 -20.79 -12.85
C ASP A 66 -2.20 -20.52 -12.33
N ARG A 67 -1.33 -19.95 -13.16
CA ARG A 67 0.03 -19.56 -12.75
C ARG A 67 0.02 -18.45 -11.69
N ILE A 68 -0.89 -17.48 -11.80
CA ILE A 68 -1.04 -16.41 -10.80
C ILE A 68 -1.60 -16.98 -9.49
N ARG A 69 -2.66 -17.80 -9.58
CA ARG A 69 -3.38 -18.39 -8.43
C ARG A 69 -2.56 -19.44 -7.68
N ALA A 70 -1.52 -19.99 -8.30
CA ALA A 70 -0.55 -20.83 -7.62
C ALA A 70 0.14 -20.11 -6.44
N TRP A 71 0.10 -18.78 -6.39
CA TRP A 71 0.60 -17.93 -5.31
C TRP A 71 -0.52 -17.56 -4.33
N THR A 72 -0.80 -18.44 -3.37
CA THR A 72 -1.93 -18.31 -2.43
C THR A 72 -1.77 -17.21 -1.39
N GLY A 73 -0.58 -16.62 -1.26
CA GLY A 73 -0.29 -15.62 -0.23
C GLY A 73 -0.46 -14.16 -0.63
N LEU A 74 -0.80 -13.88 -1.90
CA LEU A 74 -0.82 -12.51 -2.44
C LEU A 74 -1.73 -11.57 -1.64
N GLU A 75 -2.92 -12.04 -1.27
CA GLU A 75 -3.90 -11.25 -0.51
C GLU A 75 -3.40 -10.88 0.90
N ARG A 76 -2.79 -11.84 1.60
CA ARG A 76 -2.27 -11.63 2.95
C ARG A 76 -1.14 -10.61 2.96
N VAL A 77 -0.28 -10.66 1.95
CA VAL A 77 0.82 -9.71 1.79
C VAL A 77 0.32 -8.31 1.47
N ARG A 78 -0.67 -8.19 0.57
CA ARG A 78 -1.38 -6.92 0.35
C ARG A 78 -1.92 -6.35 1.65
N SER A 79 -2.66 -7.15 2.43
CA SER A 79 -3.28 -6.69 3.67
C SER A 79 -2.23 -6.30 4.71
N THR A 80 -1.30 -7.18 5.05
CA THR A 80 -0.38 -6.98 6.18
C THR A 80 0.75 -6.00 5.89
N LEU A 81 1.38 -6.09 4.70
CA LEU A 81 2.56 -5.28 4.39
C LEU A 81 2.20 -3.94 3.75
N LEU A 82 1.22 -3.93 2.85
CA LEU A 82 0.96 -2.77 1.99
C LEU A 82 -0.18 -1.90 2.51
N VAL A 83 -1.18 -2.49 3.16
CA VAL A 83 -2.34 -1.74 3.69
C VAL A 83 -2.13 -1.38 5.17
N HIS A 84 -1.57 -2.27 5.97
CA HIS A 84 -1.44 -2.06 7.43
C HIS A 84 -0.03 -1.68 7.90
N ASN A 85 0.90 -1.42 6.99
CA ASN A 85 2.28 -0.99 7.29
C ASN A 85 2.94 -1.87 8.37
N GLN A 86 2.97 -3.19 8.13
CA GLN A 86 3.53 -4.19 9.05
C GLN A 86 2.72 -4.35 10.34
N ARG A 87 1.40 -4.24 10.26
CA ARG A 87 0.48 -4.54 11.36
C ARG A 87 -0.58 -5.55 10.94
N ASP A 88 -1.08 -6.31 11.90
CA ASP A 88 -2.27 -7.13 11.70
C ASP A 88 -3.54 -6.26 11.78
N LYS A 89 -4.70 -6.88 11.57
CA LYS A 89 -6.01 -6.21 11.62
C LYS A 89 -6.37 -5.73 13.03
N GLU A 90 -5.75 -6.30 14.06
CA GLU A 90 -5.83 -5.89 15.47
C GLU A 90 -4.87 -4.75 15.83
N GLY A 91 -3.97 -4.36 14.92
CA GLY A 91 -3.00 -3.28 15.09
C GLY A 91 -1.69 -3.71 15.75
N ASN A 92 -1.46 -5.00 15.99
CA ASN A 92 -0.19 -5.51 16.50
C ASN A 92 0.87 -5.49 15.41
N PRO A 93 2.14 -5.20 15.75
CA PRO A 93 3.23 -5.27 14.81
C PRO A 93 3.43 -6.71 14.32
N VAL A 94 3.62 -6.86 13.01
CA VAL A 94 3.89 -8.14 12.35
C VAL A 94 5.28 -8.08 11.74
N ASN A 95 6.09 -9.09 12.03
CA ASN A 95 7.38 -9.23 11.38
C ASN A 95 7.19 -9.55 9.89
N THR A 96 7.75 -8.70 9.05
CA THR A 96 7.63 -8.79 7.59
C THR A 96 8.14 -10.13 7.06
N TRP A 97 9.23 -10.65 7.63
CA TRP A 97 9.81 -11.93 7.22
C TRP A 97 8.90 -13.11 7.52
N ASP A 98 8.13 -13.05 8.61
CA ASP A 98 7.18 -14.12 8.94
C ASP A 98 6.03 -14.16 7.94
N VAL A 99 5.60 -12.99 7.42
CA VAL A 99 4.62 -12.91 6.34
C VAL A 99 5.18 -13.49 5.04
N PHE A 100 6.42 -13.16 4.67
CA PHE A 100 7.04 -13.72 3.47
C PHE A 100 7.30 -15.23 3.57
N ASN A 101 7.79 -15.71 4.72
CA ASN A 101 8.18 -17.12 4.91
C ASN A 101 6.98 -18.06 5.11
N SER A 102 5.89 -17.57 5.69
CA SER A 102 4.70 -18.40 5.95
C SER A 102 3.72 -18.48 4.77
N ASN A 103 3.96 -17.73 3.70
CA ASN A 103 3.04 -17.63 2.58
C ASN A 103 3.74 -17.91 1.25
N LYS A 104 3.04 -18.60 0.36
CA LYS A 104 3.53 -18.81 -1.00
C LYS A 104 3.33 -17.51 -1.80
N ILE A 105 4.37 -16.69 -1.87
CA ILE A 105 4.37 -15.42 -2.60
C ILE A 105 5.67 -15.16 -3.40
N PRO A 106 5.59 -14.35 -4.47
CA PRO A 106 6.77 -13.96 -5.23
C PRO A 106 7.65 -13.01 -4.40
N THR A 107 8.84 -13.47 -4.02
CA THR A 107 9.88 -12.66 -3.38
C THR A 107 10.91 -12.12 -4.37
N ALA A 108 11.03 -12.76 -5.52
CA ALA A 108 11.89 -12.31 -6.61
C ALA A 108 11.16 -11.27 -7.48
N TYR A 109 11.86 -10.19 -7.81
CA TYR A 109 11.42 -9.17 -8.78
C TYR A 109 10.92 -9.80 -10.09
N ALA A 110 11.69 -10.72 -10.66
CA ALA A 110 11.38 -11.33 -11.95
C ALA A 110 10.06 -12.11 -11.92
N GLU A 111 9.73 -12.77 -10.81
CA GLU A 111 8.45 -13.46 -10.66
C GLU A 111 7.30 -12.44 -10.58
N THR A 112 7.48 -11.35 -9.84
CA THR A 112 6.47 -10.27 -9.76
C THR A 112 6.18 -9.68 -11.15
N VAL A 113 7.23 -9.43 -11.95
CA VAL A 113 7.10 -8.98 -13.35
C VAL A 113 6.40 -10.02 -14.22
N LEU A 114 6.74 -11.30 -14.07
CA LEU A 114 6.08 -12.38 -14.81
C LEU A 114 4.58 -12.40 -14.52
N LEU A 115 4.17 -12.39 -13.25
CA LEU A 115 2.76 -12.40 -12.86
C LEU A 115 1.99 -11.20 -13.43
N ALA A 116 2.58 -10.00 -13.37
CA ALA A 116 2.00 -8.82 -13.98
C ALA A 116 1.81 -8.95 -15.49
N ARG A 117 2.81 -9.50 -16.21
CA ARG A 117 2.71 -9.76 -17.65
C ARG A 117 1.60 -10.77 -17.97
N LEU A 118 1.43 -11.80 -17.15
CA LEU A 118 0.36 -12.79 -17.30
C LEU A 118 -1.02 -12.15 -17.08
N ALA A 119 -1.19 -11.30 -16.07
CA ALA A 119 -2.43 -10.55 -15.86
C ALA A 119 -2.75 -9.64 -17.05
N VAL A 120 -1.76 -8.89 -17.55
CA VAL A 120 -1.92 -8.06 -18.76
C VAL A 120 -2.30 -8.91 -19.98
N LEU A 121 -1.70 -10.09 -20.14
CA LEU A 121 -2.05 -11.01 -21.22
C LEU A 121 -3.52 -11.44 -21.14
N ALA A 122 -3.99 -11.86 -19.95
CA ALA A 122 -5.38 -12.23 -19.73
C ALA A 122 -6.32 -11.06 -20.06
N ILE A 123 -6.03 -9.85 -19.56
CA ILE A 123 -6.81 -8.63 -19.85
C ILE A 123 -6.88 -8.38 -21.37
N ARG A 124 -5.76 -8.49 -22.08
CA ARG A 124 -5.72 -8.28 -23.53
C ARG A 124 -6.56 -9.30 -24.30
N GLN A 125 -6.51 -10.57 -23.91
CA GLN A 125 -7.34 -11.60 -24.55
C GLN A 125 -8.83 -11.34 -24.32
N THR A 126 -9.22 -11.03 -23.08
CA THR A 126 -10.60 -10.67 -22.73
C THR A 126 -11.09 -9.46 -23.52
N ARG A 127 -10.30 -8.37 -23.55
CA ARG A 127 -10.66 -7.15 -24.30
C ARG A 127 -10.78 -7.37 -25.80
N ARG A 128 -9.97 -8.26 -26.39
CA ARG A 128 -10.07 -8.59 -27.82
C ARG A 128 -11.35 -9.35 -28.14
N ARG A 129 -11.74 -10.29 -27.28
CA ARG A 129 -12.94 -11.12 -27.48
C ARG A 129 -14.25 -10.37 -27.19
N HIS A 130 -14.22 -9.46 -26.22
CA HIS A 130 -15.37 -8.68 -25.76
C HIS A 130 -15.21 -7.19 -26.07
N TYR A 131 -14.66 -6.87 -27.25
CA TYR A 131 -14.27 -5.51 -27.61
C TYR A 131 -15.47 -4.56 -27.62
N SER A 132 -16.60 -5.00 -28.17
CA SER A 132 -17.84 -4.23 -28.23
C SER A 132 -18.37 -3.85 -26.85
N GLU A 133 -18.42 -4.83 -25.96
CA GLU A 133 -18.90 -4.73 -24.58
C GLU A 133 -17.97 -3.81 -23.79
N PHE A 134 -16.66 -4.02 -23.92
CA PHE A 134 -15.64 -3.16 -23.33
C PHE A 134 -15.76 -1.72 -23.82
N HIS A 135 -15.91 -1.52 -25.13
CA HIS A 135 -16.00 -0.19 -25.72
C HIS A 135 -17.25 0.55 -25.24
N LEU A 136 -18.40 -0.13 -25.20
CA LEU A 136 -19.65 0.43 -24.68
C LEU A 136 -19.54 0.78 -23.19
N ALA A 137 -18.95 -0.09 -22.38
CA ALA A 137 -18.72 0.17 -20.96
C ALA A 137 -17.79 1.37 -20.74
N ALA A 138 -16.71 1.47 -21.51
CA ALA A 138 -15.78 2.60 -21.44
C ALA A 138 -16.45 3.92 -21.84
N GLN A 139 -17.29 3.93 -22.88
CA GLN A 139 -18.06 5.12 -23.26
C GLN A 139 -19.01 5.54 -22.14
N ARG A 140 -19.75 4.61 -21.54
CA ARG A 140 -20.62 4.91 -20.39
C ARG A 140 -19.81 5.49 -19.23
N LEU A 141 -18.63 4.94 -18.93
CA LEU A 141 -17.76 5.46 -17.88
C LEU A 141 -17.39 6.93 -18.11
N THR A 142 -17.08 7.32 -19.35
CA THR A 142 -16.75 8.73 -19.68
C THR A 142 -17.94 9.68 -19.55
N GLN A 143 -19.17 9.19 -19.60
CA GLN A 143 -20.38 9.98 -19.40
C GLN A 143 -20.63 10.32 -17.93
N TYR A 144 -20.06 9.57 -16.99
CA TYR A 144 -20.07 9.90 -15.56
C TYR A 144 -19.07 10.99 -15.20
N HIS A 145 -18.91 12.02 -16.04
CA HIS A 145 -17.96 13.10 -15.78
C HIS A 145 -18.35 13.83 -14.48
N VAL A 146 -17.65 13.50 -13.40
CA VAL A 146 -17.73 14.23 -12.15
C VAL A 146 -16.63 15.27 -12.15
N THR A 147 -17.00 16.55 -12.11
CA THR A 147 -16.02 17.61 -11.88
C THR A 147 -15.48 17.49 -10.46
N ILE A 148 -14.30 16.88 -10.32
CA ILE A 148 -13.60 16.80 -9.04
C ILE A 148 -13.05 18.19 -8.74
N LYS A 149 -13.53 18.80 -7.65
CA LYS A 149 -12.95 20.07 -7.19
C LYS A 149 -11.50 19.82 -6.75
N PRO A 150 -10.51 20.51 -7.32
CA PRO A 150 -9.13 20.36 -6.90
C PRO A 150 -8.96 20.80 -5.45
N GLN A 151 -8.32 19.95 -4.64
CA GLN A 151 -8.07 20.21 -3.22
C GLN A 151 -6.57 20.29 -2.95
N GLY A 152 -6.18 21.17 -2.03
CA GLY A 152 -4.82 21.21 -1.47
C GLY A 152 -3.73 21.72 -2.42
N ILE A 153 -2.54 21.17 -2.22
CA ILE A 153 -1.27 21.50 -2.88
C ILE A 153 -1.22 20.83 -4.26
N ARG A 154 -0.86 21.58 -5.30
CA ARG A 154 -0.90 21.12 -6.69
C ARG A 154 0.46 20.88 -7.32
N THR A 155 1.49 21.52 -6.80
CA THR A 155 2.83 21.47 -7.38
C THR A 155 3.87 21.05 -6.36
N SER A 156 4.98 20.47 -6.82
CA SER A 156 6.11 20.11 -5.95
C SER A 156 6.70 21.34 -5.25
N GLN A 157 6.64 22.52 -5.88
CA GLN A 157 7.12 23.75 -5.28
C GLN A 157 6.21 24.25 -4.15
N GLU A 158 4.89 24.18 -4.34
CA GLU A 158 3.92 24.44 -3.26
C GLU A 158 4.10 23.45 -2.11
N ALA A 159 4.36 22.17 -2.42
CA ALA A 159 4.61 21.13 -1.43
C ALA A 159 5.85 21.43 -0.59
N GLU A 160 6.97 21.78 -1.24
CA GLU A 160 8.21 22.13 -0.55
C GLU A 160 8.05 23.36 0.33
N SER A 161 7.36 24.39 -0.18
CA SER A 161 7.10 25.61 0.59
C SER A 161 6.28 25.32 1.86
N ALA A 162 5.22 24.52 1.73
CA ALA A 162 4.38 24.12 2.85
C ALA A 162 5.14 23.21 3.85
N PHE A 163 5.99 22.32 3.35
CA PHE A 163 6.85 21.48 4.18
C PHE A 163 7.80 22.33 5.02
N GLN A 164 8.53 23.28 4.43
CA GLN A 164 9.45 24.14 5.16
C GLN A 164 8.75 25.02 6.19
N ALA A 165 7.58 25.59 5.85
CA ALA A 165 6.78 26.37 6.79
C ALA A 165 6.35 25.53 8.01
N THR A 166 5.90 24.30 7.77
CA THR A 166 5.49 23.35 8.82
C THR A 166 6.68 22.95 9.69
N ARG A 167 7.80 22.60 9.07
CA ARG A 167 9.05 22.23 9.77
C ARG A 167 9.53 23.35 10.68
N ASN A 168 9.51 24.60 10.21
CA ASN A 168 9.91 25.75 10.99
C ASN A 168 9.02 25.94 12.23
N LYS A 169 7.69 25.80 12.05
CA LYS A 169 6.73 25.86 13.17
C LYS A 169 6.97 24.75 14.19
N MET A 170 7.25 23.53 13.75
CA MET A 170 7.59 22.42 14.65
C MET A 170 8.88 22.71 15.43
N ASN A 171 9.92 23.21 14.77
CA ASN A 171 11.18 23.57 15.42
C ASN A 171 10.99 24.68 16.47
N GLU A 172 10.14 25.67 16.18
CA GLU A 172 9.79 26.72 17.15
C GLU A 172 9.09 26.14 18.39
N LEU A 173 8.14 25.21 18.19
CA LEU A 173 7.46 24.52 19.29
C LEU A 173 8.43 23.68 20.13
N VAL A 174 9.35 22.94 19.50
CA VAL A 174 10.39 22.18 20.20
C VAL A 174 11.24 23.10 21.08
N ARG A 175 11.66 24.26 20.57
CA ARG A 175 12.40 25.25 21.35
C ARG A 175 11.59 25.76 22.55
N ARG A 176 10.31 26.09 22.37
CA ARG A 176 9.42 26.55 23.44
C ARG A 176 9.17 25.50 24.53
N VAL A 177 9.06 24.23 24.15
CA VAL A 177 8.89 23.12 25.13
C VAL A 177 10.21 22.86 25.87
N SER A 178 11.34 22.96 25.18
CA SER A 178 12.68 22.74 25.77
C SER A 178 13.12 23.85 26.72
N THR A 179 12.59 25.07 26.59
CA THR A 179 12.88 26.21 27.48
C THR A 179 11.94 26.32 28.68
N ARG A 180 10.94 25.44 28.84
CA ARG A 180 10.15 25.40 30.08
C ARG A 180 11.01 24.86 31.23
N PRO A 181 11.15 25.59 32.35
CA PRO A 181 11.92 25.11 33.50
C PRO A 181 11.30 23.79 34.01
N ARG A 182 12.11 22.73 34.13
CA ARG A 182 11.71 21.53 34.85
C ARG A 182 11.39 21.93 36.28
N ILE A 183 10.12 21.93 36.67
CA ILE A 183 9.73 22.06 38.06
C ILE A 183 10.37 20.87 38.80
N ARG A 184 11.46 21.12 39.53
CA ARG A 184 11.96 20.18 40.53
C ARG A 184 10.87 20.07 41.58
N VAL A 185 10.15 18.96 41.59
CA VAL A 185 9.40 18.56 42.78
C VAL A 185 10.45 18.30 43.86
N LEU A 186 10.67 19.29 44.72
CA LEU A 186 11.47 19.15 45.92
C LEU A 186 10.75 18.15 46.82
N ASN A 187 11.31 16.95 46.94
CA ASN A 187 10.87 15.94 47.90
C ASN A 187 10.83 16.57 49.29
N GLY A 188 9.63 16.59 49.89
CA GLY A 188 9.38 17.12 51.21
C GLY A 188 10.26 16.43 52.26
N HIS A 189 11.14 17.21 52.88
CA HIS A 189 11.72 16.86 54.17
C HIS A 189 10.66 17.08 55.26
N VAL A 190 9.97 16.00 55.65
CA VAL A 190 9.23 15.97 56.90
C VAL A 190 10.25 15.74 58.02
N SER A 191 10.62 16.81 58.73
CA SER A 191 11.36 16.71 59.99
C SER A 191 10.49 16.02 61.04
N ARG A 192 10.79 14.74 61.33
CA ARG A 192 10.36 14.08 62.57
C ARG A 192 11.28 14.57 63.70
N ARG A 193 10.75 15.40 64.60
CA ARG A 193 11.20 15.42 66.01
C ARG A 193 10.05 14.97 66.91
N ARG A 194 10.16 13.76 67.43
CA ARG A 194 9.58 13.30 68.71
C ARG A 194 10.80 12.92 69.56
N LEU A 195 11.09 13.70 70.60
CA LEU A 195 10.65 13.52 72.00
C LEU A 195 11.24 12.27 72.63
N GLU A 196 12.18 12.51 73.55
CA GLU A 196 12.53 11.75 74.76
C GLU A 196 13.69 12.55 75.42
N SER A 197 13.78 12.83 76.72
CA SER A 197 12.97 12.49 77.88
C SER A 197 13.51 13.23 79.13
N SER A 198 12.68 13.28 80.17
CA SER A 198 13.04 13.12 81.59
C SER A 198 13.61 14.29 82.41
N THR A 199 12.69 14.83 83.21
CA THR A 199 12.73 15.13 84.66
C THR A 199 13.86 14.48 85.49
N LYS A 200 14.34 15.24 86.50
CA LYS A 200 15.21 14.97 87.68
C LYS A 200 16.51 15.79 87.57
N ARG A 201 16.89 16.70 88.47
CA ARG A 201 16.47 17.11 89.83
C ARG A 201 16.57 18.63 89.93
#